data_AF-X7Z9G2-F1
#
_entry.id   AF-X7Z9G2-F1
#
_cell.length_a   1.000
_cell.length_b   1.000
_cell.length_c   1.000
_cell.angle_alpha   90.00
_cell.angle_beta   90.00
_cell.angle_gamma   90.00
#
_symmetry.space_group_name_H-M   'P 1'
#
loop_
_entity.id
_entity.type
_entity.pdbx_description
1 polymer ?
#
loop_
_entity_poly.entity_id
_entity_poly.type
_entity_poly.pdbx_seq_one_letter_code
_entity_poly.pdbx_strand_id
1 'polypeptide(L)'
;MHPLLNPVGYVAAEIIGKRLIVHRSPAHDDGAWISLCAPDSVQPLQAIATAVDPHVQVHLAGTASDWAAEFIETDTAAAELPEVSVAKLSRGSTFQFRPRRSLPLTVV
;
A
#
# COMPACT_ATOMS: atom_id res chain seq x y z
N MET A 1 5.97 -6.48 -6.31
CA MET A 1 5.60 -6.40 -4.88
C MET A 1 5.46 -4.94 -4.49
N HIS A 2 4.30 -4.53 -3.96
CA HIS A 2 4.06 -3.15 -3.50
C HIS A 2 4.87 -2.86 -2.23
N PRO A 3 5.47 -1.67 -2.05
CA PRO A 3 6.28 -1.35 -0.86
C PRO A 3 5.56 -1.54 0.48
N LEU A 4 4.24 -1.35 0.50
CA LEU A 4 3.39 -1.58 1.68
C LEU A 4 3.54 -2.99 2.28
N LEU A 5 3.86 -4.01 1.45
CA LEU A 5 3.94 -5.42 1.86
C LEU A 5 5.38 -5.93 1.95
N ASN A 6 6.37 -5.03 1.95
CA ASN A 6 7.78 -5.37 2.01
C ASN A 6 8.44 -4.77 3.26
N PRO A 7 9.50 -5.41 3.82
CA PRO A 7 10.11 -6.68 3.36
C PRO A 7 9.25 -7.93 3.59
N VAL A 8 9.42 -8.94 2.73
CA VAL A 8 8.82 -10.27 2.93
C VAL A 8 9.32 -10.87 4.24
N GLY A 9 8.41 -11.32 5.10
CA GLY A 9 8.70 -11.84 6.45
C GLY A 9 8.64 -10.79 7.56
N TYR A 10 8.63 -9.50 7.22
CA TYR A 10 8.41 -8.41 8.17
C TYR A 10 6.93 -8.02 8.23
N VAL A 11 6.26 -8.00 7.08
CA VAL A 11 4.81 -7.90 6.94
C VAL A 11 4.24 -9.30 6.73
N ALA A 12 3.36 -9.75 7.63
CA ALA A 12 2.64 -11.02 7.49
C ALA A 12 1.32 -10.77 6.76
N ALA A 13 1.31 -11.01 5.45
CA ALA A 13 0.13 -10.80 4.63
C ALA A 13 0.04 -11.79 3.46
N GLU A 14 -1.18 -12.09 3.06
CA GLU A 14 -1.51 -13.00 1.97
C GLU A 14 -2.45 -12.31 0.97
N ILE A 15 -2.21 -12.54 -0.33
CA ILE A 15 -3.11 -12.06 -1.38
C ILE A 15 -3.81 -13.27 -1.98
N ILE A 16 -5.14 -13.30 -1.87
CA ILE A 16 -5.98 -14.38 -2.38
C ILE A 16 -7.06 -13.77 -3.27
N GLY A 17 -6.87 -13.86 -4.60
CA GLY A 17 -7.77 -13.25 -5.56
C GLY A 17 -7.83 -11.72 -5.39
N LYS A 18 -9.03 -11.18 -5.12
CA LYS A 18 -9.26 -9.75 -4.83
C LYS A 18 -9.26 -9.44 -3.33
N ARG A 19 -8.61 -10.28 -2.50
CA ARG A 19 -8.50 -10.08 -1.06
C ARG A 19 -7.05 -9.95 -0.63
N LEU A 20 -6.82 -9.06 0.33
CA LEU A 20 -5.57 -8.96 1.09
C LEU A 20 -5.89 -9.33 2.54
N ILE A 21 -5.25 -10.36 3.06
CA ILE A 21 -5.36 -10.78 4.45
C ILE A 21 -4.08 -10.36 5.15
N VAL A 22 -4.20 -9.65 6.27
CA VAL A 22 -3.08 -9.17 7.08
C VAL A 22 -3.19 -9.74 8.47
N HIS A 23 -2.07 -10.25 8.95
CA HIS A 23 -1.92 -10.75 10.31
C HIS A 23 -0.95 -9.88 11.09
N ARG A 24 -1.06 -9.94 12.42
CA ARG A 24 -0.12 -9.25 13.29
C ARG A 24 1.31 -9.70 13.00
N SER A 25 2.21 -8.75 12.89
CA SER A 25 3.63 -8.98 12.57
C SER A 25 4.50 -7.88 13.18
N PRO A 26 5.84 -8.03 13.22
CA PRO A 26 6.75 -7.01 13.77
C PRO A 26 6.58 -5.62 13.15
N ALA A 27 6.15 -5.55 11.89
CA ALA A 27 5.82 -4.29 11.23
C ALA A 27 4.76 -3.44 11.98
N HIS A 28 3.86 -4.06 12.74
CA HIS A 28 2.88 -3.34 13.55
C HIS A 28 3.52 -2.76 14.81
N ASP A 29 4.40 -3.53 15.46
CA ASP A 29 5.07 -3.11 16.69
C ASP A 29 6.05 -1.94 16.42
N ASP A 30 6.61 -1.88 15.21
CA ASP A 30 7.52 -0.81 14.76
C ASP A 30 6.83 0.39 14.12
N GLY A 31 5.49 0.37 13.97
CA GLY A 31 4.74 1.46 13.32
C GLY A 31 5.03 1.61 11.83
N ALA A 32 5.36 0.52 11.14
CA ALA A 32 5.62 0.51 9.71
C ALA A 32 4.34 0.79 8.90
N TRP A 33 4.48 0.98 7.58
CA TRP A 33 3.40 1.49 6.73
C TRP A 33 2.10 0.67 6.79
N ILE A 34 2.21 -0.65 6.94
CA ILE A 34 1.04 -1.52 7.06
C ILE A 34 0.19 -1.22 8.31
N SER A 35 0.81 -0.72 9.40
CA SER A 35 0.12 -0.36 10.63
C SER A 35 -0.74 0.90 10.51
N LEU A 36 -0.61 1.64 9.41
CA LEU A 36 -1.47 2.78 9.08
C LEU A 36 -2.79 2.33 8.43
N CYS A 37 -2.85 1.06 8.01
CA CYS A 37 -4.01 0.47 7.35
C CYS A 37 -4.76 -0.39 8.37
N ALA A 38 -6.03 -0.08 8.60
CA ALA A 38 -6.90 -0.81 9.51
C ALA A 38 -8.38 -0.52 9.18
N PRO A 39 -9.34 -1.29 9.71
CA PRO A 39 -10.76 -1.01 9.49
C PRO A 39 -11.22 0.40 9.92
N ASP A 40 -10.55 1.02 10.90
CA ASP A 40 -10.77 2.41 11.33
C ASP A 40 -9.94 3.44 10.54
N SER A 41 -9.01 2.97 9.68
CA SER A 41 -8.13 3.78 8.83
C SER A 41 -8.05 3.18 7.43
N VAL A 42 -9.17 3.25 6.70
CA VAL A 42 -9.33 2.67 5.35
C VAL A 42 -8.69 3.56 4.27
N GLN A 43 -8.62 4.87 4.51
CA GLN A 43 -8.19 5.88 3.53
C GLN A 43 -6.85 5.55 2.84
N PRO A 44 -5.79 5.06 3.52
CA PRO A 44 -4.53 4.75 2.86
C PRO A 44 -4.65 3.69 1.76
N LEU A 45 -5.41 2.63 2.02
CA LEU A 45 -5.65 1.59 1.01
C LEU A 45 -6.58 2.08 -0.11
N GLN A 46 -7.59 2.88 0.24
CA GLN A 46 -8.46 3.49 -0.77
C GLN A 46 -7.67 4.43 -1.69
N ALA A 47 -6.72 5.21 -1.16
CA ALA A 47 -5.84 6.06 -1.96
C ALA A 47 -4.98 5.26 -2.94
N ILE A 48 -4.41 4.14 -2.48
CA ILE A 48 -3.65 3.22 -3.35
C ILE A 48 -4.55 2.64 -4.44
N ALA A 49 -5.75 2.19 -4.09
CA ALA A 49 -6.72 1.65 -5.04
C ALA A 49 -7.11 2.71 -6.09
N THR A 50 -7.53 3.90 -5.66
CA THR A 50 -7.91 5.01 -6.55
C THR A 50 -6.75 5.46 -7.46
N ALA A 51 -5.51 5.38 -6.99
CA ALA A 51 -4.35 5.68 -7.83
C ALA A 51 -4.14 4.67 -8.97
N VAL A 52 -4.52 3.41 -8.76
CA VAL A 52 -4.45 2.33 -9.75
C VAL A 52 -5.68 2.35 -10.66
N ASP A 53 -6.88 2.37 -10.07
CA ASP A 53 -8.17 2.41 -10.75
C ASP A 53 -9.20 3.13 -9.87
N PRO A 54 -9.76 4.28 -10.30
CA PRO A 54 -10.75 5.02 -9.53
C PRO A 54 -12.07 4.26 -9.31
N HIS A 55 -12.33 3.16 -10.01
CA HIS A 55 -13.55 2.35 -9.85
C HIS A 55 -13.42 1.25 -8.80
N VAL A 56 -12.26 1.15 -8.13
CA VAL A 56 -12.04 0.15 -7.08
C VAL A 56 -12.30 0.76 -5.70
N GLN A 57 -13.24 0.17 -4.97
CA GLN A 57 -13.52 0.46 -3.57
C GLN A 57 -12.89 -0.60 -2.67
N VAL A 58 -12.36 -0.17 -1.51
CA VAL A 58 -11.74 -1.07 -0.53
C VAL A 58 -12.62 -1.19 0.71
N HIS A 59 -13.00 -2.41 1.07
CA HIS A 59 -13.75 -2.70 2.30
C HIS A 59 -12.86 -3.49 3.25
N LEU A 60 -12.75 -3.05 4.50
CA LEU A 60 -11.94 -3.72 5.53
C LEU A 60 -12.82 -4.28 6.65
N ALA A 61 -12.45 -5.44 7.15
CA ALA A 61 -13.03 -6.05 8.33
C ALA A 61 -11.95 -6.67 9.22
N GLY A 62 -12.19 -6.70 10.53
CA GLY A 62 -11.26 -7.27 11.52
C GLY A 62 -10.87 -6.27 12.60
N THR A 63 -9.60 -6.29 12.98
CA THR A 63 -8.99 -5.48 14.05
C THR A 63 -7.91 -4.56 13.48
N ALA A 64 -7.27 -3.76 14.34
CA ALA A 64 -6.20 -2.84 13.93
C ALA A 64 -4.94 -3.54 13.37
N SER A 65 -4.70 -4.81 13.71
CA SER A 65 -3.49 -5.55 13.31
C SER A 65 -3.75 -6.91 12.68
N ASP A 66 -5.00 -7.34 12.64
CA ASP A 66 -5.42 -8.58 11.98
C ASP A 66 -6.72 -8.29 11.27
N TRP A 67 -6.67 -8.19 9.94
CA TRP A 67 -7.76 -7.70 9.12
C TRP A 67 -7.71 -8.25 7.70
N ALA A 68 -8.85 -8.20 7.02
CA ALA A 68 -8.96 -8.53 5.61
C ALA A 68 -9.52 -7.32 4.84
N ALA A 69 -8.92 -7.02 3.70
CA ALA A 69 -9.42 -6.06 2.73
C ALA A 69 -9.99 -6.79 1.51
N GLU A 70 -11.17 -6.37 1.07
CA GLU A 70 -11.77 -6.76 -0.21
C GLU A 70 -11.71 -5.59 -1.18
N PHE A 71 -11.28 -5.86 -2.41
CA PHE A 71 -11.24 -4.90 -3.50
C PHE A 71 -12.40 -5.15 -4.46
N ILE A 72 -13.34 -4.20 -4.50
CA ILE A 72 -14.62 -4.33 -5.20
C ILE A 72 -14.64 -3.32 -6.34
N GLU A 73 -14.99 -3.78 -7.53
CA GLU A 73 -15.19 -2.92 -8.70
C GLU A 73 -16.59 -2.30 -8.65
N THR A 74 -16.68 -1.03 -9.00
CA THR A 74 -17.91 -0.23 -8.87
C THR A 74 -18.12 0.61 -10.13
N ASP A 75 -19.38 0.95 -10.42
CA ASP A 75 -19.71 1.75 -11.61
C ASP A 75 -19.45 3.26 -11.43
N THR A 76 -19.01 3.68 -10.24
CA THR A 76 -18.81 5.08 -9.88
C THR A 76 -17.35 5.32 -9.52
N ALA A 77 -16.68 6.16 -10.32
CA ALA A 77 -15.33 6.60 -10.01
C ALA A 77 -15.28 7.33 -8.65
N ALA A 78 -14.41 6.89 -7.75
CA ALA A 78 -14.07 7.60 -6.53
C ALA A 78 -13.44 8.96 -6.86
N ALA A 79 -13.75 9.96 -6.03
CA ALA A 79 -13.08 11.25 -6.12
C ALA A 79 -11.57 11.06 -5.89
N GLU A 80 -10.75 11.64 -6.76
CA GLU A 80 -9.30 11.56 -6.60
C GLU A 80 -8.89 12.30 -5.32
N LEU A 81 -8.13 11.62 -4.47
CA LEU A 81 -7.60 12.20 -3.24
C LEU A 81 -6.39 13.11 -3.55
N PRO A 82 -6.21 14.25 -2.85
CA PRO A 82 -5.12 15.19 -3.12
C PRO A 82 -3.72 14.53 -3.14
N GLU A 83 -3.47 13.60 -2.23
CA GLU A 83 -2.25 12.80 -2.15
C GLU A 83 -1.98 11.98 -3.42
N VAL A 84 -3.02 11.46 -4.08
CA VAL A 84 -2.90 10.74 -5.36
C VAL A 84 -2.51 11.71 -6.47
N SER A 85 -3.16 12.87 -6.53
CA SER A 85 -2.83 13.92 -7.52
C SER A 85 -1.37 14.38 -7.38
N VAL A 86 -0.87 14.55 -6.14
CA VAL A 86 0.53 14.92 -5.88
C VAL A 86 1.50 13.84 -6.36
N ALA A 87 1.21 12.55 -6.11
CA ALA A 87 2.05 11.44 -6.57
C ALA A 87 2.10 11.32 -8.12
N LYS A 88 1.01 11.70 -8.81
CA LYS A 88 0.96 11.79 -10.28
C LYS A 88 1.77 12.96 -10.81
N LEU A 89 1.54 14.17 -10.27
CA LEU A 89 2.22 15.39 -10.70
C LEU A 89 3.74 15.35 -10.47
N SER A 90 4.17 14.80 -9.32
CA SER A 90 5.60 14.63 -9.00
C SER A 90 6.31 13.57 -9.84
N ARG A 91 5.58 12.82 -10.67
CA ARG A 91 6.03 11.61 -11.38
C ARG A 91 6.46 10.47 -10.45
N GLY A 92 6.27 10.59 -9.14
CA GLY A 92 6.59 9.53 -8.17
C GLY A 92 5.87 8.22 -8.47
N SER A 93 4.61 8.30 -8.92
CA SER A 93 3.81 7.16 -9.40
C SER A 93 4.38 6.43 -10.63
N THR A 94 5.25 7.09 -11.40
CA THR A 94 5.92 6.52 -12.59
C THR A 94 7.40 6.22 -12.35
N PHE A 95 7.88 6.32 -11.11
CA PHE A 95 9.26 6.03 -10.77
C PHE A 95 9.61 4.58 -11.12
N GLN A 96 10.76 4.40 -11.76
CA GLN A 96 11.33 3.10 -12.05
C GLN A 96 12.79 3.08 -11.61
N PHE A 97 13.18 2.02 -10.89
CA PHE A 97 14.58 1.78 -10.59
C PHE A 97 15.34 1.59 -11.91
N ARG A 98 16.37 2.41 -12.13
CA ARG A 98 17.32 2.22 -13.22
C ARG A 98 18.56 1.49 -12.70
N PRO A 99 19.28 0.73 -13.56
CA PRO A 99 20.57 0.15 -13.21
C PRO A 99 21.48 1.23 -12.62
N ARG A 100 21.96 0.99 -11.39
CA ARG A 100 22.87 1.90 -10.69
C ARG A 100 24.30 1.44 -10.98
N ARG A 101 25.17 2.34 -11.42
CA ARG A 101 26.62 2.13 -11.36
C ARG A 101 27.08 2.65 -10.01
N SER A 102 27.47 1.76 -9.11
CA SER A 102 28.05 2.16 -7.83
C SER A 102 29.31 3.01 -8.09
N LEU A 103 29.35 4.21 -7.52
CA LEU A 103 30.59 4.97 -7.42
C LEU A 103 31.45 4.32 -6.32
N PRO A 104 32.77 4.22 -6.50
CA PRO A 104 33.64 3.68 -5.46
C PRO A 104 33.48 4.53 -4.19
N LEU A 105 33.00 3.92 -3.12
CA LEU A 105 33.05 4.52 -1.79
C LEU A 105 34.39 4.14 -1.18
N THR A 106 35.35 5.05 -1.22
CA THR A 106 36.57 4.91 -0.42
C THR A 106 36.29 5.57 0.92
N VAL A 107 36.21 4.78 1.99
CA VAL A 107 36.24 5.30 3.36
C VAL A 107 37.70 5.66 3.66
N VAL A 108 37.97 6.90 4.08
CA VAL A 108 39.28 7.36 4.59
C VAL A 108 39.28 7.42 6.11
#